data_AF-A0A952HE18-F1
#
_entry.id   AF-A0A952HE18-F1
#
_cell.length_a   1.000
_cell.length_b   1.000
_cell.length_c   1.000
_cell.angle_alpha   90.00
_cell.angle_beta   90.00
_cell.angle_gamma   90.00
#
_symmetry.space_group_name_H-M   'P 1'
#
loop_
_entity.id
_entity.type
_entity.pdbx_description
1 polymer ?
#
loop_
_entity_poly.entity_id
_entity_poly.type
_entity_poly.pdbx_seq_one_letter_code
_entity_poly.pdbx_strand_id
1 'polypeptide(L)' 'MLELAPGVYASPHLSARSRDQIWKVVSEWHGQLQRGSLTLLHPDRQADGGLQVRQLGTPPRHPVRIDGVLLTRKG' A
#
# COMPACT_ATOMS: atom_id res chain seq x y z
N MET A 1 9.93 -8.83 7.69
CA MET A 1 8.93 -9.01 6.60
C MET A 1 9.25 -10.33 5.94
N LEU A 2 8.25 -11.17 5.70
CA LEU A 2 8.39 -12.43 4.97
C LEU A 2 7.98 -12.20 3.52
N GLU A 3 8.77 -12.65 2.55
CA GLU A 3 8.36 -12.71 1.15
C GLU A 3 7.50 -13.97 0.94
N LEU A 4 6.23 -13.78 0.60
CA LEU A 4 5.25 -14.86 0.42
C LEU A 4 5.18 -15.35 -1.04
N ALA A 5 5.51 -14.46 -1.97
CA ALA A 5 5.57 -14.68 -3.41
C ALA A 5 6.48 -13.59 -4.01
N PRO A 6 6.95 -13.71 -5.28
CA PRO A 6 7.81 -12.70 -5.89
C PRO A 6 7.24 -11.28 -5.76
N GLY A 7 7.93 -10.42 -5.00
CA GLY A 7 7.52 -9.03 -4.78
C GLY A 7 6.35 -8.83 -3.80
N VAL A 8 5.89 -9.87 -3.11
CA VAL A 8 4.81 -9.81 -2.11
C VAL A 8 5.37 -10.04 -0.72
N TYR A 9 5.31 -9.02 0.11
CA TYR A 9 5.87 -9.05 1.46
C TYR A 9 4.80 -8.84 2.53
N ALA A 10 4.87 -9.62 3.60
CA ALA A 10 3.97 -9.50 4.74
C ALA A 10 4.74 -9.36 6.07
N SER A 11 4.18 -8.60 7.01
CA SER A 11 4.63 -8.61 8.40
C SER A 11 3.44 -8.32 9.33
N PRO A 12 3.07 -9.27 10.21
CA PRO A 12 1.91 -9.09 11.09
C PRO A 12 2.14 -8.05 12.19
N HIS A 13 3.40 -7.69 12.46
CA HIS A 13 3.78 -6.81 13.57
C HIS A 13 4.63 -5.62 13.07
N LEU A 14 4.38 -5.16 11.85
CA LEU A 14 5.07 -3.98 11.31
C LEU A 14 4.61 -2.71 12.04
N SER A 15 5.51 -2.12 12.82
CA SER A 15 5.21 -0.87 13.53
C SER A 15 4.88 0.27 12.55
N ALA A 16 4.09 1.25 13.00
CA ALA A 16 3.78 2.44 12.21
C ALA A 16 5.06 3.17 11.75
N ARG A 17 6.03 3.35 12.65
CA ARG A 17 7.33 3.97 12.34
C ARG A 17 8.08 3.20 11.26
N SER A 18 8.20 1.88 11.39
CA SER A 18 8.89 1.04 10.40
C SER A 18 8.19 1.09 9.05
N ARG A 19 6.85 1.05 9.05
CA ARG A 19 6.03 1.16 7.84
C ARG A 19 6.23 2.50 7.14
N ASP A 20 6.23 3.60 7.87
CA ASP A 20 6.42 4.95 7.30
C ASP A 20 7.85 5.13 6.77
N GLN A 21 8.85 4.54 7.44
CA GLN A 21 10.22 4.52 6.94
C GLN A 21 10.36 3.71 5.64
N ILE A 22 9.74 2.52 5.57
CA ILE A 22 9.69 1.73 4.34
C ILE A 22 9.04 2.54 3.23
N TRP A 23 7.89 3.15 3.51
CA TRP A 23 7.16 3.97 2.55
C TRP A 23 8.02 5.13 2.01
N LYS A 24 8.75 5.82 2.89
CA LYS A 24 9.68 6.89 2.50
C LYS A 24 10.73 6.38 1.50
N VAL A 25 11.44 5.30 1.83
CA VAL A 25 12.51 4.74 0.98
C VAL A 25 11.98 4.31 -0.39
N VAL A 26 10.86 3.57 -0.43
CA VAL A 26 10.32 3.11 -1.71
C VAL A 26 9.75 4.25 -2.56
N SER A 27 9.22 5.30 -1.92
CA SER A 27 8.76 6.52 -2.62
C SER A 27 9.92 7.30 -3.22
N GLU A 28 11.03 7.43 -2.50
CA GLU A 28 12.27 8.05 -3.00
C GLU A 28 12.82 7.26 -4.21
N TRP A 29 12.90 5.94 -4.10
CA TRP A 29 13.33 5.09 -5.22
C TRP A 29 12.40 5.19 -6.42
N HIS A 30 11.08 5.14 -6.22
CA HIS A 30 10.12 5.33 -7.30
C HIS A 30 10.28 6.71 -7.96
N GLY A 31 10.51 7.76 -7.16
CA GLY A 31 10.80 9.10 -7.66
C GLY A 31 12.09 9.21 -8.48
N GLN A 32 13.10 8.37 -8.23
CA GLN A 32 14.34 8.35 -9.02
C GLN A 32 14.20 7.46 -10.25
N LEU A 33 13.57 6.30 -10.12
CA LEU A 33 13.48 5.29 -11.17
C LEU A 33 12.36 5.57 -12.17
N GLN A 34 11.33 6.33 -11.77
CA GLN A 34 10.18 6.72 -12.60
C GLN A 34 9.50 5.53 -13.31
N ARG A 35 9.48 4.37 -12.65
CA ARG A 35 8.90 3.13 -13.18
C ARG A 35 8.41 2.20 -12.08
N GLY A 36 7.55 1.26 -12.48
CA GLY A 36 6.99 0.25 -11.59
C GLY A 36 5.77 0.76 -10.83
N SER A 37 5.20 -0.11 -10.00
CA SER A 37 4.05 0.20 -9.15
C SER A 37 4.17 -0.52 -7.83
N LEU A 38 3.70 0.10 -6.75
CA LEU A 38 3.71 -0.50 -5.42
C LEU A 38 2.38 -0.21 -4.72
N THR A 39 1.88 -1.18 -3.96
CA THR A 39 0.74 -1.00 -3.04
C THR A 39 1.16 -1.46 -1.65
N LEU A 40 0.96 -0.59 -0.66
CA LEU A 40 1.14 -0.89 0.74
C LEU A 40 -0.23 -0.92 1.43
N LEU A 41 -0.51 -2.01 2.14
CA LEU A 41 -1.74 -2.22 2.90
C LEU A 41 -1.40 -2.35 4.38
N HIS A 42 -2.20 -1.74 5.26
CA HIS A 42 -2.12 -2.01 6.68
C HIS A 42 -3.47 -1.84 7.39
N PRO A 43 -3.71 -2.57 8.49
CA PRO A 43 -4.86 -2.31 9.34
C PRO A 43 -4.83 -0.88 9.87
N ASP A 44 -5.98 -0.21 9.83
CA ASP A 44 -6.18 1.11 10.42
C ASP A 44 -7.65 1.27 10.79
N ARG A 45 -7.95 1.43 12.08
CA ARG A 45 -9.32 1.56 12.58
C ARG A 45 -10.02 2.85 12.13
N GLN A 46 -9.26 3.84 11.67
CA GLN A 46 -9.78 5.11 11.18
C GLN A 46 -10.02 5.09 9.66
N ALA A 47 -9.50 4.08 8.95
CA ALA A 47 -9.74 3.90 7.53
C ALA A 47 -11.08 3.19 7.29
N ASP A 48 -11.73 3.48 6.16
CA ASP A 48 -12.93 2.74 5.78
C ASP A 48 -12.61 1.26 5.59
N GLY A 49 -13.50 0.40 6.06
CA GLY A 49 -13.26 -1.05 6.05
C GLY A 49 -12.06 -1.49 6.90
N GLY A 50 -11.50 -0.62 7.75
CA GLY A 50 -10.39 -0.96 8.64
C GLY A 50 -9.04 -1.12 7.94
N LEU A 51 -8.91 -0.71 6.67
CA LEU A 51 -7.74 -0.95 5.84
C LEU A 51 -7.26 0.32 5.15
N GLN A 52 -6.05 0.75 5.49
CA GLN A 52 -5.39 1.84 4.79
C GLN A 52 -4.62 1.32 3.58
N VAL A 53 -4.73 2.04 2.46
CA VAL A 53 -4.04 1.75 1.21
C VAL A 53 -3.15 2.93 0.82
N ARG A 54 -1.89 2.68 0.47
CA ARG A 54 -0.97 3.66 -0.15
C ARG A 54 -0.43 3.10 -1.47
N GLN A 55 -0.34 3.92 -2.50
CA GLN A 55 0.06 3.47 -3.84
C GLN A 55 1.09 4.39 -4.49
N LEU A 56 1.99 3.81 -5.29
CA LEU A 56 2.94 4.50 -6.19
C LEU A 56 2.76 3.97 -7.61
N GLY A 57 2.96 4.85 -8.60
CA GLY A 57 2.80 4.54 -10.02
C GLY A 57 1.34 4.39 -10.43
N THR A 58 1.08 3.54 -11.43
CA THR A 58 -0.28 3.24 -11.89
C THR A 58 -0.67 1.84 -11.41
N PRO A 59 -1.12 1.69 -10.16
CA PRO A 59 -1.62 0.41 -9.68
C PRO A 59 -2.86 0.00 -10.51
N PRO A 60 -3.05 -1.28 -10.83
CA PRO A 60 -4.12 -1.74 -11.72
C PRO A 60 -5.54 -1.52 -11.16
N ARG A 61 -5.65 -1.05 -9.92
CA ARG A 61 -6.91 -0.86 -9.19
C ARG A 61 -6.83 0.38 -8.29
N HIS A 62 -7.84 1.23 -8.38
CA HIS A 62 -8.02 2.38 -7.52
C HIS A 62 -8.97 2.03 -6.38
N PRO A 63 -8.58 2.23 -5.11
CA PRO A 63 -9.50 2.15 -3.97
C PRO A 63 -10.56 3.24 -4.09
N VAL A 64 -11.83 2.88 -3.95
CA VAL A 64 -12.96 3.82 -4.01
C VAL A 64 -13.86 3.59 -2.80
N ARG A 65 -14.26 4.67 -2.13
CA ARG A 65 -15.24 4.64 -1.04
C ARG A 65 -16.65 4.77 -1.64
N ILE A 66 -17.52 3.82 -1.34
CA ILE A 66 -18.96 3.90 -1.62
C ILE A 66 -19.69 3.48 -0.36
N ASP A 67 -20.47 4.39 0.24
CA ASP A 67 -21.30 4.14 1.43
C ASP A 67 -20.55 3.48 2.60
N GLY A 68 -19.31 3.90 2.85
CA GLY A 68 -18.46 3.36 3.93
C GLY A 68 -17.80 2.01 3.62
N VAL A 69 -18.01 1.47 2.42
CA VAL A 69 -17.35 0.26 1.92
C VAL A 69 -16.16 0.64 1.03
N LEU A 70 -15.04 -0.06 1.23
CA LEU A 70 -13.85 0.08 0.38
C LEU A 70 -13.95 -0.92 -0.79
N LEU A 71 -14.08 -0.39 -2.01
CA LEU A 71 -14.16 -1.15 -3.26
C LEU A 71 -12.92 -0.89 -4.13
N THR A 72 -12.76 -1.67 -5.20
CA THR A 72 -11.74 -1.41 -6.23
C THR A 72 -12.36 -1.17 -7.59
N ARG A 73 -11.93 -0.10 -8.27
CA ARG A 73 -12.25 0.17 -9.67
C ARG A 73 -11.03 -0.13 -10.55
N LYS A 74 -11.25 -0.81 -11.68
CA LYS A 74 -10.21 -0.99 -12.70
C LYS A 74 -9.99 0.34 -13.43
N GLY A 75 -8.74 0.76 -13.57
CA GLY A 75 -8.33 1.90 -14.39
C GLY A 75 -8.50 1.61 -15.87
#